data_AF-A0A2L1J7A5-F1
#
_entry.id   AF-A0A2L1J7A5-F1
#
_cell.length_a   1.000
_cell.length_b   1.000
_cell.length_c   1.000
_cell.angle_alpha   90.00
_cell.angle_beta   90.00
_cell.angle_gamma   90.00
#
_symmetry.space_group_name_H-M   'P 1'
#
loop_
_entity.id
_entity.type
_entity.pdbx_description
1 polymer ?
#
loop_
_entity_poly.entity_id
_entity_poly.type
_entity_poly.pdbx_seq_one_letter_code
_entity_poly.pdbx_strand_id
1 'polypeptide(L)'
;MGKRKKVWPTDREIRLRFILFAVIDAASVQGVGASVLLPAHKLLRDSPTETQLRDALAEILSEDEMQGFRFPLGSEADELMRALQASPDQGQSGSH
;
A
#
# COMPACT_ATOMS: atom_id res chain seq x y z
N MET A 1 19.52 5.58 27.63
CA MET A 1 18.97 4.35 27.02
C MET A 1 17.45 4.51 26.88
N GLY A 2 16.98 5.00 25.72
CA GLY A 2 15.54 5.22 25.48
C GLY A 2 14.85 3.90 25.19
N LYS A 3 13.91 3.50 26.06
CA LYS A 3 13.08 2.31 25.86
C LYS A 3 12.28 2.52 24.57
N ARG A 4 12.61 1.80 23.50
CA ARG A 4 11.79 1.74 22.29
C ARG A 4 10.44 1.15 22.71
N LYS A 5 9.42 2.01 22.89
CA LYS A 5 8.02 1.58 22.99
C LYS A 5 7.77 0.69 21.77
N LYS A 6 7.43 -0.58 21.98
CA LYS A 6 6.92 -1.43 20.91
C LYS A 6 5.59 -0.81 20.49
N VAL A 7 5.63 0.04 19.48
CA VAL A 7 4.43 0.52 18.80
C VAL A 7 3.91 -0.69 18.03
N TRP A 8 2.75 -1.17 18.46
CA TRP A 8 2.06 -2.22 17.72
C TRP A 8 1.54 -1.62 16.42
N PRO A 9 1.63 -2.36 15.30
CA PRO A 9 1.03 -1.90 14.06
C PRO A 9 -0.47 -1.73 14.27
N THR A 10 -0.99 -0.61 13.78
CA THR A 10 -2.42 -0.32 13.75
C THR A 10 -3.12 -1.32 12.83
N ASP A 11 -4.41 -1.59 13.06
CA ASP A 11 -5.22 -2.45 12.18
C ASP A 11 -5.09 -2.05 10.69
N ARG A 12 -5.03 -0.74 10.42
CA ARG A 12 -4.81 -0.18 9.08
C ARG A 12 -3.46 -0.56 8.48
N GLU A 13 -2.39 -0.55 9.27
CA GLU A 13 -1.05 -0.97 8.84
C GLU A 13 -1.00 -2.47 8.57
N ILE A 14 -1.68 -3.27 9.39
CA ILE A 14 -1.79 -4.72 9.19
C ILE A 14 -2.50 -4.97 7.85
N ARG A 15 -3.67 -4.36 7.61
CA ARG A 15 -4.41 -4.50 6.35
C ARG A 15 -3.60 -4.05 5.14
N LEU A 16 -2.89 -2.91 5.23
CA LEU A 16 -2.02 -2.45 4.16
C LEU A 16 -0.88 -3.42 3.84
N ARG A 17 -0.31 -4.11 4.84
CA ARG A 17 0.71 -5.14 4.59
C ARG A 17 0.13 -6.33 3.83
N PHE A 18 -1.07 -6.78 4.19
CA PHE A 18 -1.76 -7.85 3.46
C PHE A 18 -2.07 -7.44 2.02
N ILE A 19 -2.54 -6.21 1.81
CA ILE A 19 -2.81 -5.67 0.47
C ILE A 19 -1.52 -5.57 -0.34
N LEU A 20 -0.45 -5.01 0.22
CA LEU A 20 0.84 -4.93 -0.45
C LEU A 20 1.37 -6.32 -0.82
N PHE A 21 1.25 -7.31 0.07
CA PHE A 21 1.62 -8.68 -0.25
C PHE A 21 0.81 -9.26 -1.41
N ALA A 22 -0.52 -9.06 -1.43
CA ALA A 22 -1.38 -9.51 -2.52
C ALA A 22 -1.07 -8.79 -3.85
N VAL A 23 -0.75 -7.49 -3.82
CA VAL A 23 -0.31 -6.75 -5.01
C VAL A 23 1.03 -7.25 -5.52
N ILE A 24 2.00 -7.53 -4.63
CA ILE A 24 3.30 -8.09 -5.03
C ILE A 24 3.11 -9.46 -5.71
N ASP A 25 2.26 -10.32 -5.16
CA ASP A 25 1.94 -11.63 -5.75
C ASP A 25 1.32 -11.48 -7.15
N ALA A 26 0.27 -10.64 -7.28
CA ALA A 26 -0.37 -10.38 -8.56
C ALA A 26 0.59 -9.75 -9.59
N ALA A 27 1.41 -8.78 -9.16
CA ALA A 27 2.41 -8.13 -9.99
C ALA A 27 3.48 -9.11 -10.46
N SER A 28 3.90 -10.03 -9.60
CA SER A 28 4.81 -11.11 -9.97
C SER A 28 4.22 -12.04 -11.03
N VAL A 29 2.91 -12.30 -10.99
CA VAL A 29 2.21 -13.10 -12.02
C VAL A 29 2.07 -12.33 -13.33
N GLN A 30 1.85 -11.01 -13.26
CA GLN A 30 1.73 -10.14 -14.43
C GLN A 30 3.08 -9.82 -15.10
N GLY A 31 4.20 -10.16 -14.43
CA GLY A 31 5.55 -10.04 -15.00
C GLY A 31 6.28 -8.75 -14.64
N VAL A 32 5.79 -8.00 -13.65
CA VAL A 32 6.46 -6.78 -13.16
C VAL A 32 7.90 -7.07 -12.76
N GLY A 33 8.79 -6.16 -13.15
CA GLY A 33 10.23 -6.28 -12.92
C GLY A 33 10.59 -6.47 -11.44
N ALA A 34 11.52 -7.39 -11.17
CA ALA A 34 12.05 -7.62 -9.82
C ALA A 34 12.66 -6.35 -9.18
N SER A 35 13.11 -5.39 -9.99
CA SER A 35 13.59 -4.09 -9.51
C SER A 35 12.56 -3.33 -8.67
N VAL A 36 11.27 -3.53 -8.93
CA VAL A 36 10.14 -2.90 -8.19
C VAL A 36 9.60 -3.85 -7.10
N LEU A 37 9.50 -5.15 -7.38
CA LEU A 37 8.94 -6.10 -6.41
C LEU A 37 9.86 -6.38 -5.22
N LEU A 38 11.17 -6.44 -5.41
CA LEU A 38 12.13 -6.72 -4.35
C LEU A 38 12.16 -5.66 -3.23
N PRO A 39 12.21 -4.34 -3.51
CA PRO A 39 12.15 -3.34 -2.45
C PRO A 39 10.81 -3.37 -1.69
N ALA A 40 9.68 -3.56 -2.39
CA ALA A 40 8.37 -3.69 -1.76
C ALA A 40 8.27 -4.93 -0.85
N HIS A 41 8.81 -6.07 -1.29
CA HIS A 41 8.85 -7.28 -0.48
C HIS A 41 9.79 -7.14 0.73
N LYS A 42 10.90 -6.41 0.58
CA LYS A 42 11.81 -6.09 1.69
C LYS A 42 11.13 -5.18 2.72
N LEU A 43 10.35 -4.21 2.27
CA LEU A 43 9.62 -3.27 3.11
C LEU A 43 8.68 -3.98 4.09
N LEU A 44 7.97 -5.03 3.65
CA LEU A 44 7.11 -5.85 4.51
C LEU A 44 7.84 -6.46 5.72
N ARG A 45 9.16 -6.66 5.61
CA ARG A 45 9.99 -7.23 6.66
C ARG A 45 10.38 -6.23 7.75
N ASP A 46 10.40 -4.92 7.44
CA ASP A 46 11.03 -3.89 8.26
C ASP A 46 10.02 -2.92 8.89
N SER A 47 9.05 -3.46 9.66
CA SER A 47 7.97 -2.72 10.35
C SER A 47 7.50 -1.44 9.63
N PRO A 48 7.01 -1.56 8.39
CA PRO A 48 6.78 -0.40 7.56
C PRO A 48 5.62 0.42 8.09
N THR A 49 5.74 1.73 7.90
CA THR A 49 4.69 2.70 8.20
C THR A 49 3.66 2.73 7.09
N GLU A 50 2.46 3.21 7.41
CA GLU A 50 1.38 3.39 6.44
C GLU A 50 1.82 4.16 5.18
N THR A 51 2.58 5.25 5.32
CA THR A 51 3.07 6.03 4.16
C THR A 51 3.98 5.20 3.26
N GLN A 52 4.90 4.41 3.83
CA GLN A 52 5.78 3.56 3.03
C GLN A 52 5.01 2.47 2.30
N LEU A 53 3.98 1.89 2.95
CA LEU A 53 3.12 0.89 2.31
C LEU A 53 2.34 1.48 1.14
N ARG A 54 1.83 2.71 1.27
CA ARG A 54 1.16 3.43 0.19
C ARG A 54 2.09 3.73 -0.98
N ASP A 55 3.29 4.20 -0.68
CA ASP A 55 4.30 4.56 -1.68
C ASP A 55 4.70 3.33 -2.51
N ALA A 56 4.99 2.21 -1.85
CA ALA A 56 5.27 0.95 -2.52
C ALA A 56 4.08 0.42 -3.34
N LEU A 57 2.84 0.56 -2.84
CA LEU A 57 1.65 0.22 -3.62
C LEU A 57 1.52 1.09 -4.87
N ALA A 58 1.74 2.40 -4.75
CA ALA A 58 1.66 3.32 -5.87
C ALA A 58 2.76 3.04 -6.92
N GLU A 59 3.98 2.72 -6.47
CA GLU A 59 5.10 2.36 -7.35
C GLU A 59 4.77 1.12 -8.18
N ILE A 60 4.31 0.02 -7.53
CA ILE A 60 3.94 -1.20 -8.25
C ILE A 60 2.78 -0.93 -9.22
N LEU A 61 1.74 -0.23 -8.77
CA LEU A 61 0.55 0.04 -9.59
C LEU A 61 0.80 1.04 -10.74
N SER A 62 1.94 1.74 -10.73
CA SER A 62 2.35 2.62 -11.82
C SER A 62 2.99 1.87 -13.00
N GLU A 63 3.34 0.60 -12.82
CA GLU A 63 3.93 -0.23 -13.87
C GLU A 63 2.90 -0.53 -14.98
N ASP A 64 3.37 -0.68 -16.21
CA ASP A 64 2.50 -0.90 -17.38
C ASP A 64 1.76 -2.25 -17.27
N GLU A 65 2.45 -3.26 -16.75
CA GLU A 65 1.91 -4.60 -16.48
C GLU A 65 0.78 -4.60 -15.44
N MET A 66 0.68 -3.54 -14.62
CA MET A 66 -0.38 -3.36 -13.62
C MET A 66 -1.53 -2.50 -14.13
N GLN A 67 -1.48 -2.02 -15.38
CA GLN A 67 -2.58 -1.26 -15.98
C GLN A 67 -3.85 -2.10 -16.04
N GLY A 68 -4.93 -1.58 -15.46
CA GLY A 68 -6.20 -2.30 -15.35
C GLY A 68 -6.29 -3.27 -14.17
N PHE A 69 -5.22 -3.44 -13.38
CA PHE A 69 -5.30 -4.16 -12.12
C PHE A 69 -6.25 -3.44 -11.16
N ARG A 70 -7.22 -4.19 -10.65
CA ARG A 70 -8.14 -3.67 -9.64
C ARG A 70 -8.54 -4.78 -8.69
N PHE A 71 -8.64 -4.44 -7.41
CA PHE A 71 -9.28 -5.31 -6.45
C PHE A 71 -10.76 -5.53 -6.80
N PRO A 72 -11.35 -6.67 -6.40
CA PRO A 72 -12.75 -6.92 -6.67
C PRO A 72 -13.60 -5.83 -6.03
N LEU A 73 -14.52 -5.25 -6.81
CA LEU A 73 -15.36 -4.14 -6.37
C LEU A 73 -16.14 -4.50 -5.10
N GLY A 74 -16.09 -3.61 -4.09
CA GLY A 74 -16.75 -3.85 -2.80
C GLY A 74 -15.99 -4.80 -1.87
N SER A 75 -14.79 -5.24 -2.23
CA SER A 75 -13.88 -5.89 -1.28
C SER A 75 -13.26 -4.85 -0.36
N GLU A 76 -12.90 -5.26 0.85
CA GLU A 76 -12.19 -4.39 1.80
C GLU A 76 -10.92 -3.75 1.21
N ALA A 77 -10.22 -4.45 0.30
CA ALA A 77 -9.06 -3.92 -0.39
C ALA A 77 -9.43 -2.81 -1.40
N ASP A 78 -10.54 -2.93 -2.15
CA ASP A 78 -11.04 -1.85 -3.04
C ASP A 78 -11.48 -0.64 -2.21
N GLU A 79 -12.20 -0.86 -1.10
CA GLU A 79 -12.62 0.22 -0.21
C GLU A 79 -11.42 0.94 0.41
N LEU A 80 -10.43 0.18 0.90
CA LEU A 80 -9.22 0.76 1.47
C LEU A 80 -8.45 1.54 0.41
N MET A 81 -8.19 0.96 -0.77
CA MET A 81 -7.49 1.62 -1.88
C MET A 81 -8.22 2.90 -2.33
N ARG A 82 -9.55 2.88 -2.38
CA ARG A 82 -10.36 4.06 -2.72
C ARG A 82 -10.27 5.13 -1.64
N ALA A 83 -10.31 4.75 -0.37
CA ALA A 83 -10.13 5.67 0.75
C ALA A 83 -8.73 6.33 0.71
N LEU A 84 -7.71 5.60 0.25
CA LEU A 84 -6.35 6.13 0.05
C LEU A 84 -6.29 7.15 -1.09
N GLN A 85 -6.93 6.86 -2.22
CA GLN A 85 -7.01 7.79 -3.36
C GLN A 85 -7.86 9.02 -3.06
N ALA A 86 -8.85 8.90 -2.17
CA ALA A 86 -9.72 10.00 -1.73
C ALA A 86 -9.07 10.90 -0.66
N SER A 87 -7.87 10.56 -0.18
CA SER A 87 -7.12 11.38 0.77
C SER A 87 -5.82 11.96 0.17
N PRO A 88 -5.87 12.72 -0.95
CA PRO A 88 -4.86 13.73 -1.18
C PRO A 88 -5.27 14.94 -0.33
N ASP A 89 -4.55 15.16 0.77
CA ASP A 89 -4.65 16.38 1.57
C ASP A 89 -5.92 16.48 2.45
N GLN A 90 -5.71 16.73 3.74
CA GLN A 90 -6.68 17.47 4.55
C GLN A 90 -6.72 18.92 4.03
N GLY A 91 -7.27 19.09 2.83
CA GLY A 91 -7.64 20.35 2.23
C GLY A 91 -9.15 20.55 2.39
N GLN A 92 -9.64 20.45 3.62
CA GLN A 92 -10.91 21.09 3.96
C GLN A 92 -10.69 22.60 3.89
N SER A 93 -10.83 23.17 2.69
CA SER A 93 -11.23 24.56 2.54
C SER A 93 -12.66 24.61 2.05
N GLY A 94 -13.58 24.16 2.91
CA GLY A 94 -14.90 24.75 2.91
C GLY A 94 -14.78 26.15 3.50
N SER A 95 -15.20 27.18 2.76
CA SER A 95 -15.80 28.40 3.31
C SER A 95 -16.34 29.25 2.17
N HIS A 96 -17.67 29.26 2.11
CA HIS A 96 -18.59 30.34 1.69
C HIS A 96 -18.44 30.96 0.30
#